data_AF-A0A0P7VR67-F1
#
_entry.id   AF-A0A0P7VR67-F1
#
_cell.length_a   1.000
_cell.length_b   1.000
_cell.length_c   1.000
_cell.angle_alpha   90.00
_cell.angle_beta   90.00
_cell.angle_gamma   90.00
#
_symmetry.space_group_name_H-M   'P 1'
#
loop_
_entity.id
_entity.type
_entity.pdbx_description
1 polymer ?
#
loop_
_entity_poly.entity_id
_entity_poly.type
_entity_poly.pdbx_seq_one_letter_code
_entity_poly.pdbx_strand_id
1 'polypeptide(L)'
;MLHPQLYGYMESEPLTLQLFIGTADDRLLRPHAFYQVHRITGKTVSTASHEVLQSNTKVLEIPLLPENNMRALIDCAGILKLRNSDIELRKGETDIGRKNTRVRMVFRVHINQANGRTVSLQVASNPIECSQRSAQELPLIEKQSADSYPATGGKKMLLTGHNFQPDSKVVFVEKGQGRLPPWMPTQMSHQLPPLQDKYFGEEYYSRRWQEFSPSAALGEELPSLQCYVSDHTVYGDQRVEEILFSRLNKRSSSQSSCREAANGHHLWETEAKVDKDSLKPTSMVVEIPPYRNQRISSPVQVNFYVCNGKRKRSQYQRFTYLSPNEYIPTDGCI
;
A
#
# COMPACT_ATOMS: atom_id res chain seq x y z
N MET A 1 11.51 4.95 -12.52
CA MET A 1 10.98 4.69 -13.89
C MET A 1 12.01 3.84 -14.60
N LEU A 2 11.61 2.76 -15.29
CA LEU A 2 12.56 1.79 -15.85
C LEU A 2 12.94 2.16 -17.29
N HIS A 3 14.22 2.01 -17.61
CA HIS A 3 14.77 2.29 -18.94
C HIS A 3 15.67 1.14 -19.44
N PRO A 4 15.09 0.04 -19.94
CA PRO A 4 15.88 -1.03 -20.54
C PRO A 4 16.58 -0.51 -21.80
N GLN A 5 17.86 -0.85 -21.93
CA GLN A 5 18.68 -0.52 -23.09
C GLN A 5 19.49 -1.74 -23.53
N LEU A 6 19.47 -2.02 -24.83
CA LEU A 6 20.28 -3.06 -25.47
C LEU A 6 21.56 -2.43 -26.04
N TYR A 7 22.72 -2.93 -25.62
CA TYR A 7 24.03 -2.54 -26.12
C TYR A 7 24.61 -3.63 -27.02
N GLY A 8 25.44 -3.24 -27.99
CA GLY A 8 26.15 -4.17 -28.88
C GLY A 8 25.35 -4.63 -30.10
N TYR A 9 24.10 -4.19 -30.27
CA TYR A 9 23.32 -4.44 -31.48
C TYR A 9 23.68 -3.40 -32.54
N MET A 10 24.26 -3.85 -33.65
CA MET A 10 24.80 -2.98 -34.72
C MET A 10 23.92 -2.93 -35.98
N GLU A 11 22.82 -3.68 -36.01
CA GLU A 11 21.90 -3.70 -37.15
C GLU A 11 20.92 -2.50 -37.09
N SER A 12 20.41 -2.08 -38.25
CA SER A 12 19.46 -0.97 -38.36
C SER A 12 18.00 -1.39 -38.21
N GLU A 13 17.73 -2.69 -38.06
CA GLU A 13 16.37 -3.21 -37.96
C GLU A 13 15.82 -3.04 -36.53
N PRO A 14 14.59 -2.53 -36.37
CA PRO A 14 13.91 -2.49 -35.09
C PRO A 14 13.76 -3.88 -34.45
N LEU A 15 13.85 -3.92 -33.12
CA LEU A 15 13.56 -5.13 -32.34
C LEU A 15 12.29 -4.96 -31.51
N THR A 16 11.74 -6.09 -31.07
CA THR A 16 10.63 -6.11 -30.11
C THR A 16 11.14 -6.47 -28.72
N LEU A 17 10.97 -5.56 -27.77
CA LEU A 17 11.14 -5.82 -26.34
C LEU A 17 9.86 -6.44 -25.79
N GLN A 18 9.98 -7.65 -25.27
CA GLN A 18 8.94 -8.34 -24.52
C GLN A 18 9.07 -8.02 -23.02
N LEU A 19 7.96 -7.66 -22.40
CA LEU A 19 7.84 -7.42 -20.96
C LEU A 19 6.76 -8.31 -20.35
N PHE A 20 7.11 -9.08 -19.32
CA PHE A 20 6.15 -9.82 -18.51
C PHE A 20 6.48 -9.74 -17.03
N ILE A 21 5.54 -10.15 -16.17
CA ILE A 21 5.74 -10.18 -14.73
C ILE A 21 6.22 -11.56 -14.31
N GLY A 22 7.42 -11.61 -13.72
CA GLY A 22 8.07 -12.83 -13.27
C GLY A 22 8.07 -13.00 -11.76
N THR A 23 8.45 -14.19 -11.31
CA THR A 23 8.76 -14.52 -9.92
C THR A 23 9.94 -13.70 -9.41
N ALA A 24 9.93 -13.37 -8.11
CA ALA A 24 11.06 -12.71 -7.46
C ALA A 24 12.17 -13.66 -6.98
N ASP A 25 11.97 -14.98 -7.11
CA ASP A 25 12.96 -16.02 -6.75
C ASP A 25 14.19 -15.93 -7.66
N ASP A 26 15.37 -15.85 -7.05
CA ASP A 26 16.67 -15.73 -7.74
C ASP A 26 17.07 -17.02 -8.47
N ARG A 27 16.52 -18.17 -8.08
CA ARG A 27 16.92 -19.47 -8.64
C ARG A 27 16.21 -19.82 -9.93
N LEU A 28 14.93 -19.45 -10.06
CA LEU A 28 14.08 -19.83 -11.19
C LEU A 28 13.12 -18.70 -11.56
N LEU A 29 13.54 -17.89 -12.54
CA LEU A 29 12.69 -16.85 -13.11
C LEU A 29 11.60 -17.46 -13.99
N ARG A 30 10.34 -17.38 -13.56
CA ARG A 30 9.16 -17.88 -14.27
C ARG A 30 8.07 -16.83 -14.29
N PRO A 31 7.12 -16.87 -15.25
CA PRO A 31 5.94 -16.02 -15.20
C PRO A 31 5.20 -16.16 -13.86
N HIS A 32 4.81 -15.03 -13.25
CA HIS A 32 4.11 -15.05 -11.98
C HIS A 32 2.66 -15.52 -12.17
N ALA A 33 2.18 -16.45 -11.34
CA ALA A 33 0.83 -16.99 -11.45
C ALA A 33 -0.26 -15.97 -11.10
N PHE A 34 -0.03 -15.22 -10.02
CA PHE A 34 -1.01 -14.28 -9.46
C PHE A 34 -0.92 -12.86 -9.99
N TYR A 35 0.11 -12.52 -10.77
CA TYR A 35 0.34 -11.17 -11.28
C TYR A 35 0.64 -11.23 -12.77
N GLN A 36 0.07 -10.30 -13.53
CA GLN A 36 0.31 -10.17 -14.97
C GLN A 36 0.67 -8.74 -15.32
N VAL A 37 1.33 -8.57 -16.47
CA VAL A 37 1.52 -7.24 -17.04
C VAL A 37 0.16 -6.73 -17.50
N HIS A 38 -0.06 -5.44 -17.31
CA HIS A 38 -1.25 -4.74 -17.79
C HIS A 38 -0.83 -3.57 -18.65
N ARG A 39 -1.35 -3.52 -19.88
CA ARG A 39 -1.10 -2.40 -20.78
C ARG A 39 -1.80 -1.14 -20.30
N ILE A 40 -1.02 -0.08 -20.11
CA ILE A 40 -1.51 1.25 -19.76
C ILE A 40 -1.66 2.08 -21.03
N THR A 41 -2.75 2.82 -21.12
CA THR A 41 -3.02 3.78 -22.19
C THR A 41 -3.45 5.12 -21.61
N GLY A 42 -3.16 6.21 -22.31
CA GLY A 42 -3.66 7.54 -21.95
C GLY A 42 -2.80 8.66 -22.49
N LYS A 43 -3.23 9.91 -22.27
CA LYS A 43 -2.56 11.12 -22.77
C LYS A 43 -1.13 11.31 -22.24
N THR A 44 -0.78 10.67 -21.12
CA THR A 44 0.52 10.75 -20.47
C THR A 44 1.43 9.56 -20.79
N VAL A 45 0.96 8.63 -21.63
CA VAL A 45 1.73 7.47 -22.09
C VAL A 45 2.17 7.78 -23.52
N SER A 46 3.48 7.91 -23.73
CA SER A 46 4.06 8.18 -25.05
C SER A 46 4.52 6.91 -25.74
N THR A 47 4.86 5.86 -24.99
CA THR A 47 5.42 4.64 -25.58
C THR A 47 4.33 3.75 -26.19
N ALA A 48 4.45 3.48 -27.49
CA ALA A 48 3.61 2.51 -28.18
C ALA A 48 3.84 1.10 -27.61
N SER A 49 2.76 0.35 -27.43
CA SER A 49 2.83 -1.02 -26.90
C SER A 49 1.63 -1.86 -27.31
N HIS A 50 1.84 -3.18 -27.41
CA HIS A 50 0.82 -4.16 -27.75
C HIS A 50 0.80 -5.31 -26.72
N GLU A 51 -0.39 -5.77 -26.32
CA GLU A 51 -0.53 -6.89 -25.38
C GLU A 51 -0.76 -8.19 -26.17
N VAL A 52 0.06 -9.20 -25.91
CA VAL A 52 -0.02 -10.54 -26.53
C VAL A 52 -0.11 -11.60 -25.43
N LEU A 53 -0.88 -12.65 -25.67
CA LEU A 53 -0.90 -13.83 -24.82
C LEU A 53 0.03 -14.90 -25.38
N GLN A 54 1.12 -15.20 -24.68
CA GLN A 54 2.09 -16.23 -25.05
C GLN A 54 2.11 -17.32 -23.98
N SER A 55 1.79 -18.57 -24.34
CA SER A 55 1.78 -19.70 -23.39
C SER A 55 1.02 -19.40 -22.08
N ASN A 56 -0.16 -18.77 -22.19
CA ASN A 56 -1.01 -18.33 -21.07
C ASN A 56 -0.36 -17.27 -20.14
N THR A 57 0.70 -16.63 -20.60
CA THR A 57 1.34 -15.48 -19.95
C THR A 57 1.07 -14.24 -20.78
N LYS A 58 0.57 -13.17 -20.16
CA LYS A 58 0.46 -11.87 -20.82
C LYS A 58 1.86 -11.28 -20.97
N VAL A 59 2.19 -10.89 -22.20
CA VAL A 59 3.43 -10.25 -22.59
C VAL A 59 3.08 -8.91 -23.23
N LEU A 60 3.77 -7.86 -22.81
CA LEU A 60 3.68 -6.54 -23.42
C LEU A 60 4.85 -6.37 -24.38
N GLU A 61 4.54 -6.12 -25.65
CA GLU A 61 5.51 -5.89 -26.71
C GLU A 61 5.70 -4.39 -26.93
N ILE A 62 6.95 -3.95 -26.90
CA ILE A 62 7.37 -2.54 -26.99
C ILE A 62 8.46 -2.46 -28.08
N PRO A 63 8.36 -1.54 -29.05
CA PRO A 63 9.39 -1.40 -30.07
C PRO A 63 10.69 -0.84 -29.47
N LEU A 64 11.81 -1.48 -29.81
CA LEU A 64 13.16 -0.95 -29.62
C LEU A 64 13.68 -0.45 -30.95
N LEU A 65 13.89 0.85 -31.00
CA LEU A 65 14.26 1.59 -32.20
C LEU A 65 15.76 1.95 -32.14
N PRO A 66 16.56 1.67 -33.19
CA PRO A 66 17.96 2.07 -33.27
C PRO A 66 18.15 3.59 -33.13
N GLU A 67 17.19 4.39 -33.62
CA GLU A 67 17.19 5.85 -33.53
C GLU A 67 17.16 6.35 -32.07
N ASN A 68 16.64 5.52 -31.17
CA ASN A 68 16.60 5.78 -29.72
C ASN A 68 17.71 5.06 -28.97
N ASN A 69 18.82 4.71 -29.64
CA ASN A 69 19.94 3.95 -29.08
C ASN A 69 19.50 2.60 -28.46
N MET A 70 18.53 1.93 -29.08
CA MET A 70 17.95 0.68 -28.59
C MET A 70 17.52 0.75 -27.12
N ARG A 71 16.98 1.91 -26.71
CA ARG A 71 16.48 2.19 -25.37
C ARG A 71 14.96 2.39 -25.41
N ALA A 72 14.25 1.80 -24.45
CA ALA A 72 12.82 2.04 -24.26
C ALA A 72 12.53 2.77 -22.94
N LEU A 73 11.48 3.59 -22.95
CA LEU A 73 10.88 4.19 -21.77
C LEU A 73 9.70 3.33 -21.33
N ILE A 74 9.70 2.81 -20.10
CA ILE A 74 8.59 1.97 -19.63
C ILE A 74 7.59 2.83 -18.85
N ASP A 75 6.68 3.47 -19.58
CA ASP A 75 5.53 4.24 -19.07
C ASP A 75 4.17 3.57 -19.40
N CYS A 76 4.18 2.55 -20.24
CA CYS A 76 3.01 1.85 -20.77
C CYS A 76 2.67 0.53 -20.04
N ALA A 77 3.35 0.20 -18.94
CA ALA A 77 3.21 -1.07 -18.24
C ALA A 77 2.81 -0.90 -16.76
N GLY A 78 1.79 -1.64 -16.34
CA GLY A 78 1.37 -1.80 -14.95
C GLY A 78 1.42 -3.25 -14.50
N ILE A 79 1.28 -3.47 -13.18
CA ILE A 79 1.22 -4.79 -12.57
C ILE A 79 -0.23 -5.05 -12.13
N LEU A 80 -0.86 -6.08 -12.67
CA LEU A 80 -2.23 -6.47 -12.36
C LEU A 80 -2.26 -7.72 -11.49
N LYS A 81 -2.85 -7.62 -10.30
CA LYS A 81 -3.16 -8.77 -9.45
C LYS A 81 -4.39 -9.49 -9.99
N LEU A 82 -4.24 -10.78 -10.28
CA LEU A 82 -5.35 -11.66 -10.63
C LEU A 82 -6.12 -12.10 -9.38
N ARG A 83 -7.42 -12.35 -9.52
CA ARG A 83 -8.26 -12.84 -8.42
C ARG A 83 -7.85 -14.28 -8.07
N ASN A 84 -7.74 -14.57 -6.77
CA ASN A 84 -7.27 -15.87 -6.29
C ASN A 84 -8.14 -17.04 -6.80
N SER A 85 -9.46 -16.87 -6.78
CA SER A 85 -10.41 -17.86 -7.33
C SER A 85 -10.12 -18.24 -8.77
N ASP A 86 -9.69 -17.26 -9.59
CA ASP A 86 -9.49 -17.47 -11.02
C ASP A 86 -8.18 -18.22 -11.31
N ILE A 87 -7.21 -18.19 -10.38
CA ILE A 87 -5.93 -18.92 -10.47
C ILE A 87 -6.10 -20.36 -10.01
N GLU A 88 -6.78 -20.54 -8.89
CA GLU A 88 -7.05 -21.86 -8.29
C GLU A 88 -7.79 -22.78 -9.27
N LEU A 89 -8.73 -22.23 -10.04
CA LEU A 89 -9.46 -22.95 -11.09
C LEU A 89 -8.58 -23.33 -12.30
N ARG A 90 -7.44 -22.67 -12.52
CA ARG A 90 -6.60 -22.85 -13.72
C ARG A 90 -5.36 -23.71 -13.52
N LYS A 91 -4.72 -23.68 -12.34
CA LYS A 91 -3.37 -24.23 -12.17
C LYS A 91 -3.15 -25.15 -10.97
N GLY A 92 -4.14 -25.35 -10.09
CA GLY A 92 -3.92 -26.11 -8.85
C GLY A 92 -2.78 -25.54 -7.98
N GLU A 93 -2.37 -24.29 -8.24
CA GLU A 93 -1.32 -23.60 -7.49
C GLU A 93 -1.85 -23.29 -6.09
N THR A 94 -1.22 -23.91 -5.09
CA THR A 94 -1.65 -23.91 -3.69
C THR A 94 -1.33 -22.61 -2.95
N ASP A 95 -1.78 -22.52 -1.69
CA ASP A 95 -1.65 -21.41 -0.71
C ASP A 95 -0.35 -20.59 -0.72
N ILE A 96 0.75 -21.19 -1.17
CA ILE A 96 2.08 -20.57 -1.26
C ILE A 96 2.04 -19.30 -2.12
N GLY A 97 1.29 -19.31 -3.23
CA GLY A 97 1.19 -18.15 -4.11
C GLY A 97 0.30 -17.03 -3.57
N ARG A 98 -0.61 -17.31 -2.61
CA ARG A 98 -1.44 -16.29 -1.95
C ARG A 98 -0.61 -15.33 -1.10
N LYS A 99 0.53 -15.79 -0.58
CA LYS A 99 1.45 -15.01 0.26
C LYS A 99 2.62 -14.40 -0.52
N ASN A 100 2.82 -14.81 -1.77
CA ASN A 100 3.91 -14.29 -2.60
C ASN A 100 3.47 -13.01 -3.32
N THR A 101 3.78 -11.88 -2.70
CA THR A 101 3.47 -10.55 -3.20
C THR A 101 4.65 -9.90 -3.92
N ARG A 102 5.79 -10.60 -4.06
CA ARG A 102 7.00 -10.07 -4.68
C ARG A 102 7.14 -10.54 -6.13
N VAL A 103 7.36 -9.60 -7.03
CA VAL A 103 7.49 -9.87 -8.47
C VAL A 103 8.73 -9.19 -9.05
N ARG A 104 9.09 -9.52 -10.29
CA ARG A 104 10.08 -8.76 -11.07
C ARG A 104 9.46 -8.40 -12.42
N MET A 105 9.83 -7.24 -12.97
CA MET A 105 9.59 -6.97 -14.38
C MET A 105 10.68 -7.67 -15.18
N VAL A 106 10.28 -8.54 -16.10
CA VAL A 106 11.20 -9.34 -16.92
C VAL A 106 11.15 -8.82 -18.34
N PHE A 107 12.33 -8.47 -18.85
CA PHE A 107 12.56 -7.94 -20.18
C PHE A 107 13.25 -8.98 -21.02
N ARG A 108 12.75 -9.23 -22.23
CA ARG A 108 13.33 -10.20 -23.16
C ARG A 108 13.36 -9.63 -24.57
N VAL A 109 14.46 -9.86 -25.29
CA VAL A 109 14.61 -9.51 -26.71
C VAL A 109 15.07 -10.74 -27.45
N HIS A 110 14.53 -10.94 -28.65
CA HIS A 110 14.94 -11.99 -29.58
C HIS A 110 15.65 -11.34 -30.77
N ILE A 111 16.87 -11.79 -31.07
CA ILE A 111 17.72 -11.29 -32.16
C ILE A 111 17.92 -12.44 -33.13
N ASN A 112 17.52 -12.26 -34.39
CA ASN A 112 17.71 -13.26 -35.43
C ASN A 112 19.07 -13.04 -36.09
N GLN A 113 19.96 -14.02 -35.97
CA GLN A 113 21.29 -13.96 -36.56
C GLN A 113 21.26 -14.36 -38.04
N ALA A 114 22.26 -13.90 -38.80
CA ALA A 114 22.40 -14.23 -40.23
C ALA A 114 22.51 -15.74 -40.54
N ASN A 115 22.92 -16.55 -39.56
CA ASN A 115 22.95 -18.02 -39.65
C ASN A 115 21.57 -18.68 -39.45
N GLY A 116 20.49 -17.90 -39.28
CA GLY A 116 19.13 -18.38 -39.02
C GLY A 116 18.84 -18.74 -37.56
N ARG A 117 19.81 -18.60 -36.65
CA ARG A 117 19.63 -18.85 -35.21
C ARG A 117 19.04 -17.61 -34.51
N THR A 118 18.11 -17.83 -33.58
CA THR A 118 17.61 -16.75 -32.71
C THR A 118 18.37 -16.75 -31.38
N VAL A 119 18.99 -15.62 -31.03
CA VAL A 119 19.57 -15.36 -29.71
C VAL A 119 18.52 -14.67 -28.85
N SER A 120 18.33 -15.15 -27.62
CA SER A 120 17.37 -14.56 -26.68
C SER A 120 18.11 -13.97 -25.49
N LEU A 121 18.01 -12.66 -25.29
CA LEU A 121 18.57 -11.97 -24.14
C LEU A 121 17.45 -11.68 -23.15
N GLN A 122 17.68 -11.95 -21.87
CA GLN A 122 16.69 -11.72 -20.82
C GLN A 122 17.34 -11.09 -19.59
N VAL A 123 16.69 -10.07 -19.05
CA VAL A 123 17.07 -9.41 -17.80
C VAL A 123 15.83 -9.20 -16.93
N ALA A 124 16.00 -9.26 -15.61
CA ALA A 124 14.93 -9.00 -14.65
C ALA A 124 15.27 -7.77 -13.81
N SER A 125 14.27 -6.97 -13.48
CA SER A 125 14.40 -5.86 -12.53
C SER A 125 14.72 -6.35 -11.13
N ASN A 126 15.01 -5.42 -10.23
CA ASN A 126 14.95 -5.67 -8.78
C ASN A 126 13.54 -6.17 -8.38
N PRO A 127 13.42 -6.96 -7.29
CA PRO A 127 12.12 -7.38 -6.76
C PRO A 127 11.25 -6.18 -6.39
N ILE A 128 10.00 -6.22 -6.83
CA ILE A 128 8.95 -5.25 -6.56
C ILE A 128 7.97 -5.88 -5.56
N GLU A 129 7.74 -5.20 -4.44
CA GLU A 129 6.74 -5.59 -3.45
C GLU A 129 5.36 -5.08 -3.87
N CYS A 130 4.48 -6.00 -4.25
CA CYS A 130 3.11 -5.75 -4.72
C CYS A 130 2.04 -6.01 -3.66
N SER A 131 2.43 -6.22 -2.40
CA SER A 131 1.49 -6.10 -1.31
C SER A 131 0.95 -4.67 -1.33
N GLN A 132 -0.34 -4.53 -1.03
CA GLN A 132 -0.86 -3.22 -0.71
C GLN A 132 -0.11 -2.76 0.53
N ARG A 133 0.96 -1.96 0.35
CA ARG A 133 1.48 -1.12 1.42
C ARG A 133 0.25 -0.39 1.91
N SER A 134 -0.25 -0.70 3.11
CA SER A 134 -1.24 0.13 3.77
C SER A 134 -0.68 1.52 3.69
N ALA A 135 -1.20 2.33 2.76
CA ALA A 135 -0.49 3.50 2.28
C ALA A 135 -0.23 4.37 3.50
N GLN A 136 1.01 4.44 3.98
CA GLN A 136 1.37 4.90 5.33
C GLN A 136 0.63 4.12 6.46
N GLU A 137 1.39 3.46 7.32
CA GLU A 137 0.85 2.91 8.57
C GLU A 137 -0.01 3.97 9.28
N LEU A 138 -1.16 3.56 9.82
CA LEU A 138 -2.06 4.48 10.51
C LEU A 138 -1.33 5.15 11.68
N PRO A 139 -1.58 6.43 11.97
CA PRO A 139 -1.02 7.04 13.16
C PRO A 139 -1.49 6.23 14.38
N LEU A 140 -0.57 5.91 15.28
CA LEU A 140 -0.85 5.15 16.50
C LEU A 140 -0.52 6.04 17.69
N ILE A 141 -1.45 6.14 18.64
CA ILE A 141 -1.23 6.81 19.92
C ILE A 141 -1.03 5.73 20.97
N GLU A 142 0.14 5.69 21.60
CA GLU A 142 0.44 4.75 22.68
C GLU A 142 0.16 5.39 24.04
N LYS A 143 0.53 6.66 24.18
CA LYS A 143 0.44 7.38 25.46
C LYS A 143 0.11 8.86 25.26
N GLN A 144 -0.67 9.38 26.19
CA GLN A 144 -0.93 10.82 26.36
C GLN A 144 -0.51 11.23 27.78
N SER A 145 -0.03 12.46 27.92
CA SER A 145 0.43 13.00 29.22
C SER A 145 -0.68 13.64 30.07
N ALA A 146 -1.88 13.82 29.50
CA ALA A 146 -3.03 14.36 30.21
C ALA A 146 -4.32 13.65 29.76
N ASP A 147 -5.07 13.11 30.73
CA ASP A 147 -6.35 12.43 30.48
C ASP A 147 -7.56 13.32 30.77
N SER A 148 -7.34 14.44 31.44
CA SER A 148 -8.39 15.41 31.79
C SER A 148 -7.83 16.82 31.96
N TYR A 149 -8.67 17.83 31.71
CA TYR A 149 -8.32 19.23 31.95
C TYR A 149 -9.58 20.12 32.06
N PRO A 150 -9.53 21.30 32.69
CA PRO A 150 -10.64 22.23 32.68
C PRO A 150 -11.17 22.55 31.28
N ALA A 151 -12.47 22.80 31.19
CA ALA A 151 -13.17 23.15 29.96
C ALA A 151 -12.60 24.38 29.22
N THR A 152 -11.77 25.19 29.88
CA THR A 152 -11.06 26.33 29.29
C THR A 152 -9.96 25.91 28.30
N GLY A 153 -9.41 24.70 28.38
CA GLY A 153 -8.32 24.26 27.51
C GLY A 153 -7.01 25.04 27.71
N GLY A 154 -6.13 25.03 26.71
CA GLY A 154 -4.87 25.79 26.66
C GLY A 154 -3.64 25.07 27.24
N LYS A 155 -3.82 23.96 27.97
CA LYS A 155 -2.67 23.16 28.44
C LYS A 155 -2.02 22.39 27.29
N LYS A 156 -0.68 22.39 27.27
CA LYS A 156 0.11 21.53 26.38
C LYS A 156 0.04 20.07 26.83
N MET A 157 -0.26 19.18 25.90
CA MET A 157 -0.33 17.73 26.08
C MET A 157 0.66 17.07 25.11
N LEU A 158 1.62 16.32 25.66
CA LEU A 158 2.48 15.42 24.91
C LEU A 158 1.74 14.14 24.54
N LEU A 159 1.80 13.78 23.25
CA LEU A 159 1.38 12.51 22.68
C LEU A 159 2.62 11.71 22.24
N THR A 160 2.67 10.43 22.60
CA THR A 160 3.70 9.48 22.19
C THR A 160 3.07 8.34 21.41
N GLY A 161 3.72 7.91 20.33
CA GLY A 161 3.23 6.81 19.50
C GLY A 161 4.07 6.62 18.24
N HIS A 162 3.41 6.33 17.12
CA HIS A 162 4.08 6.02 15.85
C HIS A 162 3.36 6.65 14.66
N ASN A 163 4.10 6.84 13.57
CA ASN A 163 3.59 7.29 12.27
C ASN A 163 2.93 8.67 12.30
N PHE A 164 3.43 9.58 13.13
CA PHE A 164 3.08 11.00 13.01
C PHE A 164 3.83 11.62 11.83
N GLN A 165 3.12 12.42 11.05
CA GLN A 165 3.59 13.07 9.83
C GLN A 165 3.59 14.59 10.02
N PRO A 166 4.36 15.35 9.23
CA PRO A 166 4.40 16.81 9.33
C PRO A 166 3.04 17.52 9.20
N ASP A 167 2.07 16.87 8.55
CA ASP A 167 0.69 17.33 8.35
C ASP A 167 -0.34 16.62 9.25
N SER A 168 0.11 15.83 10.23
CA SER A 168 -0.78 15.19 11.21
C SER A 168 -1.61 16.22 11.96
N LYS A 169 -2.90 15.95 12.09
CA LYS A 169 -3.85 16.75 12.87
C LYS A 169 -4.36 15.95 14.05
N VAL A 170 -4.67 16.63 15.15
CA VAL A 170 -5.32 16.03 16.31
C VAL A 170 -6.71 16.62 16.46
N VAL A 171 -7.73 15.76 16.50
CA VAL A 171 -9.13 16.18 16.48
C VAL A 171 -9.84 15.64 17.71
N PHE A 172 -10.42 16.53 18.50
CA PHE A 172 -11.28 16.22 19.64
C PHE A 172 -12.73 16.15 19.15
N VAL A 173 -13.45 15.11 19.58
CA VAL A 173 -14.84 14.85 19.21
C VAL A 173 -15.67 14.42 20.40
N GLU A 174 -16.89 14.93 20.47
CA GLU A 174 -17.95 14.37 21.30
C GLU A 174 -18.97 13.70 20.40
N LYS A 175 -19.17 12.41 20.63
CA LYS A 175 -20.24 11.66 19.96
C LYS A 175 -21.51 11.81 20.78
N GLY A 176 -22.64 12.05 20.12
CA GLY A 176 -23.92 11.99 20.80
C GLY A 176 -24.11 10.61 21.43
N GLN A 177 -24.54 10.56 22.68
CA GLN A 177 -25.03 9.31 23.24
C GLN A 177 -26.18 8.86 22.34
N GLY A 178 -25.94 7.80 21.57
CA GLY A 178 -27.01 7.17 20.82
C GLY A 178 -28.06 6.76 21.84
N ARG A 179 -29.16 7.50 21.92
CA ARG A 179 -30.39 6.93 22.47
C ARG A 179 -30.65 5.70 21.60
N LEU A 180 -30.51 4.51 22.19
CA LEU A 180 -31.05 3.31 21.57
C LEU A 180 -32.51 3.63 21.24
N PRO A 181 -32.98 3.35 20.02
CA PRO A 181 -34.34 3.66 19.67
C PRO A 181 -35.29 2.91 20.63
N PRO A 182 -36.46 3.49 20.99
CA PRO A 182 -37.32 2.99 22.08
C PRO A 182 -37.85 1.56 21.91
N TRP A 183 -37.58 0.92 20.78
CA TRP A 183 -38.03 -0.44 20.44
C TRP A 183 -37.00 -1.54 20.74
N MET A 184 -35.80 -1.22 21.26
CA MET A 184 -34.85 -2.25 21.71
C MET A 184 -35.23 -2.78 23.11
N PRO A 185 -35.59 -4.06 23.27
CA PRO A 185 -35.90 -4.63 24.57
C PRO A 185 -34.66 -4.69 25.46
N THR A 186 -34.79 -4.23 26.70
CA THR A 186 -33.74 -4.32 27.72
C THR A 186 -33.90 -5.64 28.46
N GLN A 187 -33.23 -6.71 28.02
CA GLN A 187 -32.76 -7.88 28.81
C GLN A 187 -32.58 -9.11 27.91
N MET A 188 -31.35 -9.61 27.82
CA MET A 188 -31.06 -11.04 27.90
C MET A 188 -29.55 -11.21 28.16
N SER A 189 -29.17 -11.13 29.44
CA SER A 189 -28.08 -11.95 29.95
C SER A 189 -28.48 -13.41 29.79
N HIS A 190 -27.68 -14.22 29.10
CA HIS A 190 -27.30 -15.59 29.47
C HIS A 190 -26.64 -16.31 28.27
N GLN A 191 -25.44 -16.85 28.55
CA GLN A 191 -24.84 -18.08 28.01
C GLN A 191 -24.50 -18.16 26.51
N LEU A 192 -23.20 -18.00 26.23
CA LEU A 192 -22.53 -18.65 25.10
C LEU A 192 -22.42 -20.17 25.36
N PRO A 193 -22.74 -21.06 24.41
CA PRO A 193 -22.20 -22.42 24.41
C PRO A 193 -20.85 -22.46 23.67
N PRO A 194 -19.93 -23.36 24.06
CA PRO A 194 -18.66 -23.55 23.36
C PRO A 194 -18.85 -24.54 22.19
N LEU A 195 -18.16 -24.30 21.07
CA LEU A 195 -17.93 -25.28 20.01
C LEU A 195 -16.41 -25.35 19.81
N GLN A 196 -15.72 -26.23 20.56
CA GLN A 196 -15.35 -27.61 20.23
C GLN A 196 -14.40 -27.75 19.03
N ASP A 197 -13.17 -28.12 19.39
CA ASP A 197 -12.14 -28.72 18.56
C ASP A 197 -12.67 -29.89 17.73
N LYS A 198 -12.19 -29.99 16.49
CA LYS A 198 -11.99 -31.28 15.83
C LYS A 198 -10.60 -31.33 15.22
N TYR A 199 -9.76 -32.12 15.90
CA TYR A 199 -8.60 -32.80 15.35
C TYR A 199 -9.00 -33.74 14.21
N PHE A 200 -8.15 -33.80 13.19
CA PHE A 200 -7.75 -34.97 12.38
C PHE A 200 -6.57 -34.43 11.54
N GLY A 201 -5.32 -34.89 11.61
CA GLY A 201 -4.79 -36.21 11.95
C GLY A 201 -4.03 -36.70 10.72
N GLU A 202 -2.69 -36.66 10.79
CA GLU A 202 -1.72 -37.53 10.09
C GLU A 202 -1.63 -37.41 8.55
N GLU A 203 -0.50 -37.63 7.83
CA GLU A 203 0.79 -38.22 8.13
C GLU A 203 1.84 -37.86 7.04
N TYR A 204 3.10 -38.14 7.39
CA TYR A 204 4.39 -38.10 6.69
C TYR A 204 4.48 -38.34 5.16
N TYR A 205 5.42 -37.64 4.51
CA TYR A 205 6.58 -38.30 3.86
C TYR A 205 7.80 -37.36 3.72
N SER A 206 8.91 -37.84 4.27
CA SER A 206 10.27 -37.32 4.14
C SER A 206 10.88 -37.78 2.81
N ARG A 207 11.70 -36.95 2.14
CA ARG A 207 12.98 -37.36 1.50
C ARG A 207 13.81 -36.18 1.00
N ARG A 208 15.09 -36.50 0.81
CA ARG A 208 16.31 -35.69 1.00
C ARG A 208 17.16 -35.74 -0.28
N TRP A 209 17.89 -34.66 -0.57
CA TRP A 209 19.08 -34.48 -1.45
C TRP A 209 19.01 -34.85 -2.95
N GLN A 210 19.44 -33.91 -3.81
CA GLN A 210 20.74 -33.98 -4.49
C GLN A 210 21.07 -32.65 -5.22
N GLU A 211 22.34 -32.25 -5.10
CA GLU A 211 22.98 -31.12 -5.78
C GLU A 211 23.16 -31.41 -7.27
N PHE A 212 23.03 -30.38 -8.12
CA PHE A 212 23.77 -30.27 -9.38
C PHE A 212 23.97 -28.79 -9.73
N SER A 213 25.24 -28.39 -9.84
CA SER A 213 25.69 -27.16 -10.52
C SER A 213 26.06 -27.48 -11.99
N PRO A 214 26.57 -26.51 -12.76
CA PRO A 214 25.94 -25.91 -13.92
C PRO A 214 26.30 -26.59 -15.25
N SER A 215 25.40 -26.57 -16.24
CA SER A 215 25.79 -26.90 -17.62
C SER A 215 26.35 -25.67 -18.31
N ALA A 216 27.67 -25.57 -18.34
CA ALA A 216 28.39 -24.81 -19.36
C ALA A 216 28.20 -25.52 -20.72
N ALA A 217 27.94 -24.74 -21.77
CA ALA A 217 28.19 -25.16 -23.14
C ALA A 217 29.12 -24.12 -23.79
N LEU A 218 30.24 -24.64 -24.27
CA LEU A 218 31.38 -23.97 -24.90
C LEU A 218 31.01 -23.30 -26.24
N GLY A 219 31.72 -22.21 -26.56
CA GLY A 219 32.13 -21.89 -27.94
C GLY A 219 31.56 -20.59 -28.53
N GLU A 220 32.50 -19.70 -28.91
CA GLU A 220 32.39 -18.48 -29.71
C GLU A 220 32.02 -17.18 -28.95
N GLU A 221 33.07 -16.41 -28.60
CA GLU A 221 32.98 -15.02 -28.15
C GLU A 221 32.40 -14.13 -29.26
N LEU A 222 31.17 -13.65 -29.07
CA LEU A 222 30.67 -12.44 -29.75
C LEU A 222 30.85 -11.25 -28.79
N PRO A 223 31.27 -10.06 -29.25
CA PRO A 223 31.47 -8.92 -28.37
C PRO A 223 30.16 -8.52 -27.69
N SER A 224 30.09 -8.81 -26.39
CA SER A 224 29.25 -8.25 -25.32
C SER A 224 27.93 -7.57 -25.72
N LEU A 225 26.95 -8.33 -26.23
CA LEU A 225 25.55 -7.90 -26.18
C LEU A 225 25.10 -7.88 -24.71
N GLN A 226 24.74 -6.70 -24.19
CA GLN A 226 24.34 -6.53 -22.79
C GLN A 226 23.03 -5.75 -22.71
N CYS A 227 22.06 -6.27 -21.95
CA CYS A 227 20.83 -5.55 -21.61
C CYS A 227 20.93 -5.02 -20.19
N TYR A 228 20.89 -3.70 -20.01
CA TYR A 228 20.87 -3.07 -18.69
C TYR A 228 19.50 -2.46 -18.40
N VAL A 229 19.11 -2.47 -17.13
CA VAL A 229 17.95 -1.72 -16.63
C VAL A 229 18.50 -0.70 -15.65
N SER A 230 18.51 0.59 -16.02
CA SER A 230 18.87 1.63 -15.07
C SER A 230 17.67 1.98 -14.18
N ASP A 231 17.84 1.78 -12.87
CA ASP A 231 16.94 2.31 -11.84
C ASP A 231 17.42 3.73 -11.49
N HIS A 232 16.94 4.74 -12.21
CA HIS A 232 17.02 6.12 -11.70
C HIS A 232 15.89 6.30 -10.68
N THR A 233 16.08 5.77 -9.47
CA THR A 233 15.26 6.15 -8.32
C THR A 233 15.84 7.46 -7.79
N VAL A 234 15.32 8.60 -8.26
CA VAL A 234 15.48 9.85 -7.52
C VAL A 234 14.69 9.67 -6.23
N TYR A 235 15.40 9.40 -5.12
CA TYR A 235 14.86 9.58 -3.78
C TYR A 235 14.50 11.05 -3.62
N GLY A 236 13.26 11.42 -3.95
CA GLY A 236 12.79 12.79 -3.79
C GLY A 236 11.69 13.25 -4.74
N ASP A 237 10.60 12.50 -4.88
CA ASP A 237 9.29 13.14 -5.14
C ASP A 237 8.14 12.18 -4.78
N GLN A 238 7.37 12.50 -3.74
CA GLN A 238 6.25 11.69 -3.24
C GLN A 238 4.99 11.76 -4.12
N ARG A 239 5.03 12.39 -5.31
CA ARG A 239 3.83 12.62 -6.14
C ARG A 239 3.56 11.61 -7.26
N VAL A 240 4.47 10.67 -7.53
CA VAL A 240 4.34 9.79 -8.72
C VAL A 240 3.64 8.45 -8.43
N GLU A 241 3.54 8.01 -7.17
CA GLU A 241 2.91 6.72 -6.82
C GLU A 241 1.36 6.73 -6.82
N GLU A 242 0.69 7.89 -6.81
CA GLU A 242 -0.79 7.95 -6.75
C GLU A 242 -1.51 7.82 -8.11
N ILE A 243 -0.80 7.90 -9.23
CA ILE A 243 -1.44 7.93 -10.56
C ILE A 243 -1.80 6.51 -11.08
N LEU A 244 -1.19 5.45 -10.55
CA LEU A 244 -1.41 4.07 -11.02
C LEU A 244 -2.60 3.35 -10.38
N PHE A 245 -3.05 3.74 -9.18
CA PHE A 245 -4.15 3.06 -8.48
C PHE A 245 -5.54 3.70 -8.64
N SER A 246 -5.63 4.90 -9.24
CA SER A 246 -6.86 5.71 -9.22
C SER A 246 -7.74 5.60 -10.47
N ARG A 247 -7.29 4.93 -11.54
CA ARG A 247 -8.01 4.92 -12.84
C ARG A 247 -8.87 3.69 -13.14
N LEU A 248 -8.91 2.69 -12.27
CA LEU A 248 -9.75 1.49 -12.46
C LEU A 248 -11.14 1.57 -11.81
N ASN A 249 -11.55 2.71 -11.23
CA ASN A 249 -12.83 2.79 -10.52
C ASN A 249 -13.63 4.09 -10.72
N LYS A 250 -13.77 4.54 -11.98
CA LYS A 250 -14.72 5.61 -12.32
C LYS A 250 -15.47 5.33 -13.62
N ARG A 251 -16.60 4.61 -13.53
CA ARG A 251 -17.76 4.81 -14.39
C ARG A 251 -19.06 4.61 -13.59
N SER A 252 -19.96 5.58 -13.72
CA SER A 252 -21.30 5.76 -13.11
C SER A 252 -21.30 5.89 -11.57
N SER A 253 -21.83 6.93 -10.94
CA SER A 253 -23.11 7.60 -11.21
C SER A 253 -23.08 9.11 -10.91
N SER A 254 -23.81 9.85 -11.74
CA SER A 254 -24.15 11.27 -11.64
C SER A 254 -25.09 11.59 -10.47
N GLN A 255 -25.11 12.88 -10.11
CA GLN A 255 -25.91 13.58 -9.10
C GLN A 255 -27.34 13.08 -8.88
N SER A 256 -27.78 12.99 -7.61
CA SER A 256 -28.86 13.80 -7.03
C SER A 256 -29.31 13.27 -5.65
N SER A 257 -29.56 14.23 -4.75
CA SER A 257 -30.58 14.25 -3.69
C SER A 257 -30.61 13.15 -2.61
N CYS A 258 -30.38 13.62 -1.38
CA CYS A 258 -31.00 13.22 -0.11
C CYS A 258 -31.61 11.81 0.00
N ARG A 259 -30.92 10.92 0.72
CA ARG A 259 -31.54 9.95 1.64
C ARG A 259 -30.66 9.80 2.89
N GLU A 260 -31.13 10.35 4.00
CA GLU A 260 -30.68 10.03 5.36
C GLU A 260 -31.05 8.59 5.74
N ALA A 261 -30.14 7.92 6.44
CA ALA A 261 -30.32 6.99 7.58
C ALA A 261 -29.02 6.15 7.73
N ALA A 262 -28.41 5.93 8.89
CA ALA A 262 -28.71 6.28 10.27
C ALA A 262 -27.41 6.37 11.12
N ASN A 263 -27.35 7.38 11.99
CA ASN A 263 -26.60 7.52 13.25
C ASN A 263 -25.05 7.58 13.23
N GLY A 264 -24.51 8.81 13.12
CA GLY A 264 -23.10 9.13 13.38
C GLY A 264 -22.79 10.61 13.64
N HIS A 265 -23.75 11.44 14.04
CA HIS A 265 -23.52 12.87 14.25
C HIS A 265 -22.57 13.11 15.44
N HIS A 266 -21.40 13.69 15.18
CA HIS A 266 -20.59 14.33 16.21
C HIS A 266 -21.39 15.52 16.76
N LEU A 267 -21.62 15.57 18.08
CA LEU A 267 -22.21 16.74 18.74
C LEU A 267 -21.24 17.93 18.71
N TRP A 268 -19.96 17.62 18.65
CA TRP A 268 -18.89 18.60 18.64
C TRP A 268 -17.63 17.97 18.06
N GLU A 269 -16.91 18.77 17.28
CA GLU A 269 -15.62 18.42 16.70
C GLU A 269 -14.76 19.67 16.68
N THR A 270 -13.50 19.55 17.09
CA THR A 270 -12.54 20.66 17.03
C THR A 270 -11.12 20.15 16.81
N GLU A 271 -10.33 20.90 16.05
CA GLU A 271 -8.92 20.59 15.79
C GLU A 271 -8.05 21.22 16.89
N ALA A 272 -7.22 20.41 17.54
CA ALA A 272 -6.23 20.88 18.50
C ALA A 272 -5.04 21.51 17.76
N LYS A 273 -4.45 22.55 18.34
CA LYS A 273 -3.27 23.21 17.76
C LYS A 273 -2.04 22.35 18.03
N VAL A 274 -1.39 21.90 16.95
CA VAL A 274 -0.14 21.13 17.02
C VAL A 274 1.05 22.09 17.07
N ASP A 275 1.95 21.87 18.02
CA ASP A 275 3.24 22.56 18.10
C ASP A 275 4.20 21.95 17.06
N LYS A 276 4.31 22.60 15.90
CA LYS A 276 5.02 22.07 14.72
C LYS A 276 6.50 21.83 14.97
N ASP A 277 7.13 22.60 15.85
CA ASP A 277 8.55 22.46 16.17
C ASP A 277 8.83 21.23 17.04
N SER A 278 7.80 20.74 17.75
CA SER A 278 7.88 19.53 18.58
C SER A 278 7.58 18.23 17.84
N LEU A 279 7.11 18.32 16.58
CA LEU A 279 6.55 17.21 15.83
C LEU A 279 7.65 16.25 15.34
N LYS A 280 7.61 15.02 15.83
CA LYS A 280 8.48 13.90 15.44
C LYS A 280 7.62 12.72 15.03
N PRO A 281 8.14 11.75 14.26
CA PRO A 281 7.40 10.55 13.88
C PRO A 281 6.82 9.74 15.05
N THR A 282 7.39 9.89 16.24
CA THR A 282 7.02 9.15 17.45
C THR A 282 6.45 10.01 18.58
N SER A 283 6.44 11.34 18.44
CA SER A 283 5.96 12.23 19.50
C SER A 283 5.51 13.59 18.96
N MET A 284 4.49 14.18 19.55
CA MET A 284 4.06 15.54 19.23
C MET A 284 3.43 16.23 20.44
N VAL A 285 3.58 17.55 20.54
CA VAL A 285 2.89 18.36 21.56
C VAL A 285 1.68 19.05 20.93
N VAL A 286 0.54 18.96 21.59
CA VAL A 286 -0.70 19.62 21.19
C VAL A 286 -1.25 20.49 22.30
N GLU A 287 -1.89 21.59 21.94
CA GLU A 287 -2.63 22.44 22.86
C GLU A 287 -4.07 21.92 22.96
N ILE A 288 -4.50 21.57 24.17
CA ILE A 288 -5.86 21.08 24.42
C ILE A 288 -6.85 22.20 24.06
N PRO A 289 -7.79 21.98 23.12
CA PRO A 289 -8.72 23.03 22.70
C PRO A 289 -9.73 23.35 23.80
N PRO A 290 -10.29 24.57 23.85
CA PRO A 290 -11.39 24.90 24.75
C PRO A 290 -12.63 24.07 24.39
N TYR A 291 -13.31 23.55 25.41
CA TYR A 291 -14.56 22.82 25.20
C TYR A 291 -15.71 23.78 24.86
N ARG A 292 -16.67 23.34 24.02
CA ARG A 292 -17.75 24.20 23.50
C ARG A 292 -18.55 24.93 24.58
N ASN A 293 -18.74 24.30 25.73
CA ASN A 293 -19.40 24.90 26.87
C ASN A 293 -18.42 24.96 28.03
N GLN A 294 -17.85 26.15 28.28
CA GLN A 294 -16.88 26.32 29.36
C GLN A 294 -17.51 26.32 30.75
N ARG A 295 -18.84 26.38 30.85
CA ARG A 295 -19.60 26.42 32.11
C ARG A 295 -20.23 25.07 32.44
N ILE A 296 -19.51 23.98 32.20
CA ILE A 296 -19.96 22.65 32.61
C ILE A 296 -19.92 22.52 34.14
N SER A 297 -20.99 21.95 34.69
CA SER A 297 -21.14 21.66 36.11
C SER A 297 -20.76 20.22 36.48
N SER A 298 -20.53 19.36 35.48
CA SER A 298 -20.10 17.97 35.64
C SER A 298 -19.05 17.60 34.60
N PRO A 299 -18.19 16.59 34.88
CA PRO A 299 -17.20 16.11 33.92
C PRO A 299 -17.83 15.65 32.60
N VAL A 300 -17.29 16.14 31.48
CA VAL A 300 -17.72 15.74 30.13
C VAL A 300 -16.64 14.89 29.48
N GLN A 301 -17.01 13.66 29.13
CA GLN A 301 -16.12 12.75 28.41
C GLN A 301 -16.22 12.96 26.91
N VAL A 302 -15.06 13.15 26.30
CA VAL A 302 -14.88 13.25 24.85
C VAL A 302 -13.85 12.23 24.39
N ASN A 303 -13.67 12.14 23.08
CA ASN A 303 -12.58 11.37 22.49
C ASN A 303 -11.69 12.28 21.65
N PHE A 304 -10.48 11.85 21.35
CA PHE A 304 -9.66 12.47 20.32
C PHE A 304 -8.92 11.43 19.50
N TYR A 305 -8.44 11.82 18.32
CA TYR A 305 -7.64 10.96 17.46
C TYR A 305 -6.63 11.79 16.67
N VAL A 306 -5.57 11.15 16.18
CA VAL A 306 -4.62 11.70 15.21
C VAL A 306 -5.07 11.28 13.81
N CYS A 307 -5.01 12.18 12.82
CA CYS A 307 -5.22 11.84 11.43
C CYS A 307 -4.11 12.34 10.51
N ASN A 308 -3.75 11.50 9.54
CA ASN A 308 -2.80 11.79 8.47
C ASN A 308 -3.61 11.91 7.16
N GLY A 309 -3.91 13.13 6.76
CA GLY A 309 -4.86 13.39 5.67
C GLY A 309 -6.30 12.97 5.99
N LYS A 310 -7.12 12.75 4.94
CA LYS A 310 -8.59 12.64 5.10
C LYS A 310 -9.08 11.27 5.62
N ARG A 311 -8.37 10.19 5.33
CA ARG A 311 -8.87 8.81 5.51
C ARG A 311 -8.08 7.96 6.50
N LYS A 312 -6.94 8.42 6.99
CA LYS A 312 -6.07 7.66 7.89
C LYS A 312 -6.18 8.26 9.29
N ARG A 313 -6.80 7.52 10.21
CA ARG A 313 -7.05 7.95 11.58
C ARG A 313 -6.52 6.91 12.55
N SER A 314 -6.03 7.37 13.69
CA SER A 314 -5.70 6.50 14.81
C SER A 314 -6.96 5.93 15.45
N GLN A 315 -6.78 5.02 16.41
CA GLN A 315 -7.84 4.72 17.36
C GLN A 315 -8.20 5.97 18.18
N TYR A 316 -9.42 5.97 18.73
CA TYR A 316 -9.91 7.04 19.59
C TYR A 316 -9.31 6.89 21.00
N GLN A 317 -8.73 7.98 21.49
CA GLN A 317 -8.29 8.12 22.86
C GLN A 317 -9.33 8.86 23.68
N ARG A 318 -9.46 8.51 24.95
CA ARG A 318 -10.42 9.13 25.86
C ARG A 318 -9.82 10.37 26.52
N PHE A 319 -10.63 11.41 26.66
CA PHE A 319 -10.25 12.63 27.40
C PHE A 319 -11.46 13.19 28.15
N THR A 320 -11.24 13.83 29.29
CA THR A 320 -12.33 14.37 30.13
C THR A 320 -12.16 15.86 30.39
N TYR A 321 -13.15 16.66 29.97
CA TYR A 321 -13.23 18.06 30.38
C TYR A 321 -13.87 18.19 31.76
N LEU A 322 -13.22 18.94 32.63
CA LEU A 322 -13.64 19.16 34.02
C LEU A 322 -14.27 20.55 34.18
N SER A 323 -15.12 20.69 35.21
CA SER A 323 -15.62 22.00 35.59
C SER A 323 -14.46 22.91 36.01
N PRO A 324 -14.47 24.21 35.66
CA PRO A 324 -13.48 25.16 36.15
C PRO A 324 -13.35 25.20 37.68
N ASN A 325 -14.41 24.82 38.40
CA ASN A 325 -14.48 24.83 39.86
C ASN A 325 -13.90 23.56 40.52
N GLU A 326 -13.70 22.47 39.78
CA GLU A 326 -13.14 21.20 40.29
C GLU A 326 -11.61 21.14 40.19
N TYR A 327 -10.97 22.13 39.56
CA TYR A 327 -9.52 22.17 39.40
C TYR A 327 -8.86 22.91 40.57
N ILE A 328 -8.39 22.16 41.56
CA ILE A 328 -7.44 22.65 42.55
C ILE A 328 -6.04 22.42 41.97
N PRO A 329 -5.25 23.46 41.66
CA PRO A 329 -3.86 23.27 41.26
C PRO A 329 -3.11 22.61 42.43
N THR A 330 -2.57 21.40 42.24
CA THR A 330 -1.76 20.73 43.27
C THR A 330 -0.32 21.25 43.35
N ASP A 331 0.01 22.35 42.66
CA ASP A 331 1.33 22.98 42.75
C ASP A 331 1.24 24.32 43.51
N GLY A 332 1.49 24.27 44.82
CA GLY A 332 1.73 25.46 45.64
C GLY A 332 1.33 25.35 47.10
N CYS A 333 2.02 24.51 47.89
CA CYS A 333 2.16 24.75 49.32
C CYS A 333 3.16 25.91 49.56
N ILE A 334 2.75 26.82 50.44
CA ILE A 334 3.41 28.01 51.03
C ILE A 334 3.48 29.25 50.13
#